data_AF-A0A937CL73-F1
#
_entry.id   AF-A0A937CL73-F1
#
_cell.length_a   1.000
_cell.length_b   1.000
_cell.length_c   1.000
_cell.angle_alpha   90.00
_cell.angle_beta   90.00
_cell.angle_gamma   90.00
#
_symmetry.space_group_name_H-M   'P 1'
#
loop_
_entity.id
_entity.type
_entity.pdbx_description
1 polymer ?
#
loop_
_entity_poly.entity_id
_entity_poly.type
_entity_poly.pdbx_seq_one_letter_code
_entity_poly.pdbx_strand_id
1 'polypeptide(L)'
;MTFRPIFALTVLASTLFAVPASAEDRVVPAGKTSPILFSVVYDPQTCHSGSKPKPRISIEPEHGSLDFKWISHKIEDGMYNCNGKMTKGMLVTYRPDKGFRGKDVVKFSLIGSGVHPGAGYALSSSYNYDISVK
;
A
#
# COMPACT_ATOMS: atom_id res chain seq x y z
N MET A 1 29.58 15.71 -63.43
CA MET A 1 28.78 16.38 -62.38
C MET A 1 28.07 15.31 -61.57
N THR A 2 28.52 15.02 -60.35
CA THR A 2 27.93 13.97 -59.49
C THR A 2 27.56 14.59 -58.14
N PHE A 3 26.26 14.52 -57.84
CA PHE A 3 25.57 15.09 -56.66
C PHE A 3 25.99 14.37 -55.37
N ARG A 4 26.34 15.12 -54.32
CA ARG A 4 26.56 14.61 -52.95
C ARG A 4 25.27 14.81 -52.14
N PRO A 5 24.61 13.76 -51.62
CA PRO A 5 23.48 13.96 -50.72
C PRO A 5 24.00 14.23 -49.30
N ILE A 6 23.62 15.38 -48.75
CA ILE A 6 23.81 15.75 -47.35
C ILE A 6 22.75 15.01 -46.54
N PHE A 7 23.17 14.02 -45.77
CA PHE A 7 22.31 13.35 -44.79
C PHE A 7 22.06 14.30 -43.62
N ALA A 8 20.88 14.92 -43.60
CA ALA A 8 20.38 15.64 -42.43
C ALA A 8 19.87 14.63 -41.39
N LEU A 9 20.61 14.49 -40.29
CA LEU A 9 20.24 13.64 -39.16
C LEU A 9 19.26 14.41 -38.27
N THR A 10 17.97 14.14 -38.38
CA THR A 10 16.93 14.66 -37.48
C THR A 10 16.93 13.85 -36.18
N VAL A 11 17.41 14.46 -35.09
CA VAL A 11 17.37 13.88 -33.74
C VAL A 11 15.94 13.98 -33.20
N LEU A 12 15.22 12.86 -33.17
CA LEU A 12 13.89 12.74 -32.56
C LEU A 12 14.07 12.66 -31.04
N ALA A 13 13.83 13.75 -30.31
CA ALA A 13 13.89 13.78 -28.86
C ALA A 13 12.59 13.16 -28.27
N SER A 14 12.67 11.90 -27.84
CA SER A 14 11.59 11.21 -27.13
C SER A 14 11.60 11.59 -25.65
N THR A 15 10.74 12.54 -25.28
CA THR A 15 10.45 12.87 -23.86
C THR A 15 9.68 11.73 -23.20
N LEU A 16 10.36 10.98 -22.34
CA LEU A 16 9.76 10.00 -21.43
C LEU A 16 8.97 10.75 -20.35
N PHE A 17 7.64 10.72 -20.41
CA PHE A 17 6.79 11.16 -19.30
C PHE A 17 6.83 10.10 -18.19
N ALA A 18 7.56 10.37 -17.11
CA ALA A 18 7.45 9.59 -15.89
C ALA A 18 6.19 10.04 -15.14
N VAL A 19 5.15 9.20 -15.14
CA VAL A 19 3.97 9.43 -14.29
C VAL A 19 4.40 9.13 -12.84
N PRO A 20 4.30 10.07 -11.89
CA PRO A 20 4.55 9.77 -10.49
C PRO A 20 3.52 8.76 -10.00
N ALA A 21 3.97 7.72 -9.29
CA ALA A 21 3.06 6.80 -8.62
C ALA A 21 2.22 7.57 -7.60
N SER A 22 0.89 7.62 -7.80
CA SER A 22 -0.03 8.35 -6.93
C SER A 22 0.03 7.79 -5.51
N ALA A 23 0.29 8.65 -4.53
CA ALA A 23 -0.02 8.34 -3.13
C ALA A 23 -1.53 8.47 -2.93
N GLU A 24 -2.09 7.69 -2.01
CA GLU A 24 -3.48 7.83 -1.59
C GLU A 24 -3.55 8.81 -0.41
N ASP A 25 -4.43 9.81 -0.51
CA ASP A 25 -4.62 10.80 0.54
C ASP A 25 -5.31 10.20 1.76
N ARG A 26 -4.76 10.44 2.95
CA ARG A 26 -5.34 10.02 4.24
C ARG A 26 -5.40 11.20 5.20
N VAL A 27 -6.60 11.55 5.66
CA VAL A 27 -6.76 12.59 6.69
C VAL A 27 -6.89 11.93 8.06
N VAL A 28 -6.05 12.34 9.01
CA VAL A 28 -6.06 11.83 10.39
C VAL A 28 -6.14 12.98 11.39
N PRO A 29 -6.86 12.80 12.50
CA PRO A 29 -6.92 13.80 13.57
C PRO A 29 -5.56 13.98 14.27
N ALA A 30 -5.22 15.23 14.59
CA ALA A 30 -4.04 15.57 15.39
C ALA A 30 -4.07 14.90 16.78
N GLY A 31 -2.91 14.39 17.22
CA GLY A 31 -2.70 13.82 18.55
C GLY A 31 -3.42 12.48 18.81
N LYS A 32 -4.01 11.83 17.80
CA LYS A 32 -4.71 10.56 17.95
C LYS A 32 -4.18 9.50 17.01
N THR A 33 -3.97 8.29 17.54
CA THR A 33 -3.70 7.10 16.72
C THR A 33 -4.92 6.79 15.85
N SER A 34 -4.69 6.64 14.54
CA SER A 34 -5.75 6.47 13.55
C SER A 34 -5.46 5.28 12.63
N PRO A 35 -6.47 4.45 12.29
CA PRO A 35 -6.31 3.41 11.29
C PRO A 35 -6.13 4.03 9.90
N ILE A 36 -5.10 3.63 9.18
CA ILE A 36 -4.84 4.09 7.81
C ILE A 36 -5.01 2.97 6.77
N LEU A 37 -4.92 1.72 7.21
CA LEU A 37 -5.17 0.53 6.39
C LEU A 37 -5.73 -0.59 7.26
N PHE A 38 -6.69 -1.32 6.71
CA PHE A 38 -7.02 -2.67 7.17
C PHE A 38 -6.99 -3.62 5.98
N SER A 39 -6.05 -4.57 6.00
CA SER A 39 -5.85 -5.53 4.91
C SER A 39 -6.18 -6.94 5.38
N VAL A 40 -7.19 -7.55 4.78
CA VAL A 40 -7.59 -8.93 5.07
C VAL A 40 -6.93 -9.86 4.07
N VAL A 41 -6.33 -10.94 4.58
CA VAL A 41 -5.80 -12.01 3.74
C VAL A 41 -6.68 -13.23 4.00
N TYR A 42 -7.52 -13.61 3.04
CA TYR A 42 -8.39 -14.78 3.15
C TYR A 42 -8.66 -15.41 1.79
N ASP A 43 -8.95 -16.71 1.79
CA ASP A 43 -9.39 -17.44 0.61
C ASP A 43 -10.89 -17.20 0.41
N PRO A 44 -11.34 -16.66 -0.74
CA PRO A 44 -12.75 -16.38 -0.95
C PRO A 44 -13.60 -17.65 -1.11
N GLN A 45 -13.03 -18.80 -1.48
CA GLN A 45 -13.78 -20.05 -1.65
C GLN A 45 -13.97 -20.77 -0.32
N THR A 46 -12.90 -20.87 0.47
CA THR A 46 -12.89 -21.63 1.74
C THR A 46 -13.08 -20.76 2.97
N CYS A 47 -12.97 -19.44 2.83
CA CYS A 47 -13.01 -18.46 3.90
C CYS A 47 -11.91 -18.64 4.96
N HIS A 48 -10.86 -19.41 4.66
CA HIS A 48 -9.71 -19.55 5.55
C HIS A 48 -8.86 -18.29 5.53
N SER A 49 -8.45 -17.83 6.72
CA SER A 49 -7.49 -16.74 6.83
C SER A 49 -6.12 -17.18 6.31
N GLY A 50 -5.46 -16.28 5.59
CA GLY A 50 -4.07 -16.43 5.22
C GLY A 50 -3.12 -16.26 6.40
N SER A 51 -1.84 -16.48 6.11
CA SER A 51 -0.77 -16.26 7.09
C SER A 51 -0.58 -14.77 7.37
N LYS A 52 -0.09 -14.44 8.58
CA LYS A 52 0.26 -13.06 8.95
C LYS A 52 1.34 -12.52 7.99
N PRO A 53 1.07 -11.45 7.22
CA PRO A 53 2.09 -10.83 6.39
C PRO A 53 3.13 -10.12 7.27
N LYS A 54 4.36 -10.04 6.77
CA LYS A 54 5.44 -9.27 7.37
C LYS A 54 5.42 -7.85 6.79
N PRO A 55 5.32 -6.81 7.64
CA PRO A 55 5.45 -5.44 7.16
C PRO A 55 6.90 -5.13 6.79
N ARG A 56 7.08 -4.33 5.75
CA ARG A 56 8.35 -3.73 5.35
C ARG A 56 8.12 -2.26 5.07
N ILE A 57 8.68 -1.39 5.91
CA ILE A 57 8.60 0.05 5.71
C ILE A 57 9.68 0.47 4.71
N SER A 58 9.28 1.23 3.69
CA SER A 58 10.16 1.76 2.65
C SER A 58 10.40 3.27 2.83
N ILE A 59 9.43 3.99 3.38
CA ILE A 59 9.56 5.38 3.83
C ILE A 59 8.90 5.48 5.20
N GLU A 60 9.68 5.82 6.22
CA GLU A 60 9.19 6.11 7.57
C GLU A 60 8.52 7.50 7.60
N PRO A 61 7.45 7.66 8.41
CA PRO A 61 6.88 8.99 8.65
C PRO A 61 7.92 9.90 9.31
N GLU A 62 7.98 11.16 8.88
CA GLU A 62 8.85 12.17 9.49
C GLU A 62 8.26 12.73 10.79
N HIS A 63 6.93 12.66 10.96
CA HIS A 63 6.19 13.31 12.04
C HIS A 63 5.21 12.39 12.76
N GLY A 64 5.59 11.13 12.90
CA GLY A 64 4.79 10.15 13.62
C GLY A 64 5.40 8.76 13.63
N SER A 65 4.54 7.76 13.82
CA SER A 65 4.94 6.35 13.83
C SER A 65 3.86 5.46 13.27
N LEU A 66 4.27 4.33 12.70
CA LEU A 66 3.38 3.27 12.24
C LEU A 66 3.38 2.10 13.23
N ASP A 67 2.20 1.48 13.41
CA ASP A 67 2.06 0.23 14.15
C ASP A 67 1.24 -0.78 13.36
N PHE A 68 1.66 -2.05 13.41
CA PHE A 68 1.16 -3.15 12.59
C PHE A 68 0.63 -4.27 13.49
N LYS A 69 -0.70 -4.39 13.59
CA LYS A 69 -1.36 -5.39 14.43
C LYS A 69 -2.09 -6.43 13.59
N TRP A 70 -1.81 -7.70 13.86
CA TRP A 70 -2.57 -8.81 13.28
C TRP A 70 -3.76 -9.12 14.18
N ILE A 71 -4.95 -8.70 13.75
CA ILE A 71 -6.17 -8.75 14.57
C ILE A 71 -7.24 -9.61 13.92
N SER A 72 -8.13 -10.16 14.75
CA SER A 72 -9.34 -10.83 14.28
C SER A 72 -10.37 -9.79 13.84
N HIS A 73 -11.06 -10.05 12.74
CA HIS A 73 -12.08 -9.18 12.15
C HIS A 73 -13.21 -10.04 11.60
N LYS A 74 -14.45 -9.57 11.75
CA LYS A 74 -15.61 -10.23 11.17
C LYS A 74 -15.80 -9.71 9.74
N ILE A 75 -15.81 -10.60 8.76
CA ILE A 75 -16.05 -10.21 7.36
C ILE A 75 -17.45 -9.59 7.27
N GLU A 76 -17.51 -8.34 6.82
CA GLU A 76 -18.75 -7.59 6.62
C GLU A 76 -19.52 -8.11 5.40
N ASP A 77 -20.80 -7.76 5.32
CA ASP A 77 -21.68 -8.18 4.23
C ASP A 77 -21.21 -7.60 2.88
N GLY A 78 -21.06 -8.45 1.87
CA GLY A 78 -20.66 -8.06 0.51
C GLY A 78 -19.30 -8.62 0.07
N MET A 79 -18.55 -9.27 0.97
CA MET A 79 -17.30 -9.97 0.66
C MET A 79 -17.54 -11.46 0.42
N TYR A 80 -18.11 -11.78 -0.75
CA TYR A 80 -18.34 -13.14 -1.24
C TYR A 80 -19.20 -14.01 -0.28
N ASN A 81 -19.00 -15.32 -0.27
CA ASN A 81 -19.67 -16.31 0.59
C ASN A 81 -19.08 -16.39 2.01
N CYS A 82 -18.24 -15.43 2.40
CA CYS A 82 -17.54 -15.43 3.69
C CYS A 82 -18.13 -14.45 4.72
N ASN A 83 -19.25 -13.81 4.39
CA ASN A 83 -19.96 -12.87 5.25
C ASN A 83 -20.20 -13.47 6.65
N GLY A 84 -19.90 -12.67 7.66
CA GLY A 84 -20.09 -13.02 9.06
C GLY A 84 -19.03 -13.96 9.65
N LYS A 85 -18.12 -14.52 8.85
CA LYS A 85 -17.02 -15.34 9.36
C LYS A 85 -15.93 -14.49 9.99
N MET A 86 -15.30 -15.04 11.02
CA MET A 86 -14.10 -14.45 11.62
C MET A 86 -12.90 -14.76 10.74
N THR A 87 -12.14 -13.74 10.41
CA THR A 87 -10.85 -13.85 9.72
C THR A 87 -9.79 -13.03 10.47
N LYS A 88 -8.54 -13.11 10.04
CA LYS A 88 -7.47 -12.22 10.53
C LYS A 88 -7.04 -11.25 9.44
N GLY A 89 -6.73 -10.03 9.86
CA GLY A 89 -6.26 -8.96 8.99
C GLY A 89 -5.18 -8.13 9.65
N MET A 90 -4.42 -7.43 8.83
CA MET A 90 -3.39 -6.50 9.26
C MET A 90 -4.01 -5.11 9.40
N LEU A 91 -4.12 -4.66 10.64
CA LEU A 91 -4.43 -3.28 10.98
C LEU A 91 -3.13 -2.49 11.00
N VAL A 92 -3.06 -1.44 10.19
CA VAL A 92 -1.98 -0.46 10.23
C VAL A 92 -2.53 0.84 10.77
N THR A 93 -1.92 1.33 11.84
CA THR A 93 -2.27 2.61 12.44
C THR A 93 -1.13 3.60 12.32
N TYR A 94 -1.47 4.87 12.16
CA TYR A 94 -0.54 6.00 12.23
C TYR A 94 -0.81 6.80 13.49
N ARG A 95 0.24 7.20 14.19
CA ARG A 95 0.18 8.10 15.34
C ARG A 95 1.05 9.32 15.06
N PRO A 96 0.46 10.53 14.92
CA PRO A 96 1.25 11.74 14.76
C PRO A 96 2.00 12.08 16.04
N ASP A 97 3.14 12.75 15.90
CA ASP A 97 3.88 13.32 17.01
C ASP A 97 3.05 14.37 17.76
N LYS A 98 3.37 14.54 19.04
CA LYS A 98 2.63 15.46 19.89
C LYS A 98 2.73 16.90 19.36
N GLY A 99 1.58 17.47 19.02
CA GLY A 99 1.47 18.84 18.54
C GLY A 99 1.65 19.01 17.02
N PHE A 100 1.99 17.94 16.30
CA PHE A 100 2.14 18.00 14.85
C PHE A 100 0.80 18.22 14.14
N ARG A 101 0.82 19.11 13.15
CA ARG A 101 -0.21 19.34 12.14
C ARG A 101 0.48 19.65 10.83
N GLY A 102 0.00 19.08 9.74
CA GLY A 102 0.67 19.21 8.45
C GLY A 102 0.55 17.98 7.59
N LYS A 103 1.50 17.80 6.69
CA LYS A 103 1.58 16.65 5.79
C LYS A 103 2.72 15.73 6.21
N ASP A 104 2.51 14.43 6.06
CA ASP A 104 3.49 13.38 6.29
C ASP A 104 3.35 12.35 5.17
N VAL A 105 4.40 11.58 4.88
CA VAL A 105 4.40 10.60 3.79
C VAL A 105 4.87 9.27 4.33
N VAL A 106 4.10 8.21 4.06
CA VAL A 106 4.48 6.85 4.48
C VAL A 106 4.40 5.87 3.32
N LYS A 107 5.40 5.00 3.22
CA LYS A 107 5.39 3.89 2.26
C LYS A 107 5.75 2.60 2.96
N PHE A 108 4.92 1.58 2.79
CA PHE A 108 5.20 0.26 3.32
C PHE A 108 4.61 -0.83 2.42
N SER A 109 5.12 -2.05 2.57
CA SER A 109 4.60 -3.24 1.91
C SER A 109 4.22 -4.30 2.93
N LEU A 110 3.16 -5.05 2.64
CA LEU A 110 2.80 -6.26 3.36
C LEU A 110 3.22 -7.47 2.53
N ILE A 111 4.20 -8.23 3.03
CA ILE A 111 4.81 -9.36 2.34
C ILE A 111 4.32 -10.65 3.01
N GLY A 112 3.52 -11.43 2.31
CA GLY A 112 2.97 -12.69 2.84
C GLY A 112 2.98 -13.81 1.81
N SER A 113 2.84 -15.04 2.28
CA SER A 113 2.51 -16.18 1.41
C SER A 113 1.01 -16.19 1.17
N GLY A 114 0.57 -16.41 -0.07
CA GLY A 114 -0.84 -16.45 -0.43
C GLY A 114 -1.69 -17.45 0.36
N VAL A 115 -3.00 -17.39 0.16
CA VAL A 115 -4.03 -18.16 0.88
C VAL A 115 -4.22 -19.59 0.39
N HIS A 116 -3.43 -20.05 -0.58
CA HIS A 116 -3.49 -21.42 -1.07
C HIS A 116 -2.38 -22.31 -0.48
N PRO A 117 -2.73 -23.42 0.19
CA PRO A 117 -1.78 -24.46 0.55
C PRO A 117 -1.07 -24.97 -0.72
N GLY A 118 0.27 -24.84 -0.77
CA GLY A 118 1.09 -25.37 -1.86
C GLY A 118 1.36 -24.44 -3.05
N ALA A 119 0.81 -23.22 -3.09
CA ALA A 119 0.99 -22.35 -4.25
C ALA A 119 2.24 -21.46 -4.22
N GLY A 120 2.97 -21.40 -3.10
CA GLY A 120 4.34 -20.84 -3.03
C GLY A 120 4.56 -19.37 -3.41
N TYR A 121 3.54 -18.63 -3.87
CA TYR A 121 3.72 -17.25 -4.31
C TYR A 121 3.70 -16.27 -3.12
N ALA A 122 4.69 -15.38 -3.10
CA ALA A 122 4.72 -14.23 -2.22
C ALA A 122 3.75 -13.17 -2.78
N LEU A 123 2.70 -12.85 -2.03
CA LEU A 123 1.91 -11.65 -2.25
C LEU A 123 2.62 -10.48 -1.57
N SER A 124 2.97 -9.48 -2.36
CA SER A 124 3.46 -8.20 -1.87
C SER A 124 2.48 -7.12 -2.28
N SER A 125 1.79 -6.53 -1.30
CA SER A 125 0.95 -5.36 -1.51
C SER A 125 1.68 -4.14 -0.99
N SER A 126 1.91 -3.16 -1.86
CA SER A 126 2.59 -1.90 -1.52
C SER A 126 1.57 -0.78 -1.34
N TYR A 127 1.78 0.02 -0.31
CA TYR A 127 0.93 1.13 0.07
C TYR A 127 1.76 2.40 0.14
N ASN A 128 1.23 3.48 -0.42
CA ASN A 128 1.81 4.81 -0.44
C ASN A 128 0.74 5.80 0.01
N TYR A 129 0.93 6.45 1.16
CA TYR A 129 -0.03 7.38 1.72
C TYR A 129 0.56 8.76 1.93
N ASP A 130 -0.16 9.77 1.46
CA ASP A 130 0.04 11.16 1.84
C ASP A 130 -0.90 11.46 3.02
N ILE A 131 -0.35 11.56 4.22
CA ILE A 131 -1.09 11.77 5.46
C ILE A 131 -1.24 13.26 5.72
N SER A 132 -2.47 13.73 5.92
CA SER A 132 -2.78 15.08 6.37
C SER A 132 -3.28 15.06 7.80
N VAL A 133 -2.51 15.64 8.71
CA VAL A 133 -2.83 15.75 10.15
C VAL A 133 -3.50 17.08 10.43
N LYS A 134 -4.75 17.06 10.89
CA LYS A 134 -5.57 18.25 11.15
C LYS A 134 -6.20 18.22 12.54
#